data_AF-F0GIS7-F1
#
_entry.id   AF-F0GIS7-F1
#
_cell.length_a   1.000
_cell.length_b   1.000
_cell.length_c   1.000
_cell.angle_alpha   90.00
_cell.angle_beta   90.00
_cell.angle_gamma   90.00
#
_symmetry.space_group_name_H-M   'P 1'
#
loop_
_entity.id
_entity.type
_entity.pdbx_description
1 polymer ?
#
loop_
_entity_poly.entity_id
_entity_poly.type
_entity_poly.pdbx_seq_one_letter_code
_entity_poly.pdbx_strand_id
1 'polypeptide(L)' 'MTRLLSDALDRHLTMHERVQVRVHLPVCSGCRAYRGQIALLRTAAKVAAGQEPGSEEES' A
#
# COMPACT_ATOMS: atom_id res chain seq x y z
N MET A 1 4.99 9.80 -8.61
CA MET A 1 4.89 8.38 -8.21
C MET A 1 4.63 8.20 -6.73
N THR A 2 5.32 8.93 -5.83
CA THR A 2 5.06 8.87 -4.38
C THR A 2 3.59 9.10 -4.02
N ARG A 3 2.96 10.16 -4.58
CA ARG A 3 1.52 10.42 -4.39
C ARG A 3 0.64 9.26 -4.84
N LEU A 4 0.88 8.73 -6.03
CA LEU A 4 0.14 7.59 -6.59
C LEU A 4 0.34 6.30 -5.77
N LEU A 5 1.54 6.09 -5.22
CA LEU A 5 1.83 4.98 -4.32
C LEU A 5 1.13 5.16 -2.98
N SER A 6 1.12 6.38 -2.43
CA SER A 6 0.36 6.72 -1.22
C SER A 6 -1.15 6.62 -1.45
N ASP A 7 -1.66 7.03 -2.61
CA ASP A 7 -3.05 6.80 -3.01
C ASP A 7 -3.35 5.31 -3.12
N ALA A 8 -2.45 4.50 -3.69
CA ALA A 8 -2.62 3.05 -3.77
C ALA A 8 -2.70 2.35 -2.41
N LEU A 9 -2.25 3.06 -1.37
CA LEU A 9 -2.23 2.62 0.00
C LEU A 9 -3.51 3.10 0.70
N ASP A 10 -3.91 4.34 0.52
CA ASP A 10 -5.11 4.91 1.17
C ASP A 10 -6.42 4.43 0.52
N ARG A 11 -6.43 4.36 -0.82
CA ARG A 11 -7.58 4.02 -1.64
C ARG A 11 -7.24 2.95 -2.69
N HIS A 12 -8.26 2.33 -3.25
CA HIS A 12 -8.08 1.47 -4.41
C HIS A 12 -7.74 2.33 -5.64
N LEU A 13 -6.59 2.06 -6.25
CA LEU A 13 -6.23 2.63 -7.54
C LEU A 13 -7.24 2.23 -8.62
N THR A 14 -7.54 3.18 -9.52
CA THR A 14 -8.22 2.89 -10.78
C THR A 14 -7.37 1.98 -11.67
N MET A 15 -7.98 1.35 -12.68
CA MET A 15 -7.28 0.44 -13.59
C MET A 15 -6.09 1.10 -14.29
N HIS A 16 -6.24 2.37 -14.70
CA HIS A 16 -5.18 3.12 -15.36
C HIS A 16 -3.99 3.37 -14.43
N GLU A 17 -4.25 3.80 -13.18
CA GLU A 17 -3.20 4.04 -12.19
C GLU A 17 -2.47 2.74 -11.81
N ARG A 18 -3.18 1.60 -11.73
CA ARG A 18 -2.55 0.29 -11.51
C ARG A 18 -1.57 -0.07 -12.62
N VAL A 19 -1.95 0.11 -13.88
CA VAL A 19 -1.08 -0.18 -15.03
C VAL A 19 0.15 0.72 -14.99
N GLN A 20 -0.03 2.02 -14.73
CA GLN A 20 1.05 2.99 -14.64
C GLN A 20 2.08 2.59 -13.57
N VAL A 21 1.62 2.22 -12.37
CA VAL A 21 2.50 1.74 -11.30
C VAL A 21 3.21 0.44 -11.68
N ARG A 22 2.50 -0.50 -12.31
CA ARG A 22 3.04 -1.81 -12.66
C ARG A 22 4.14 -1.72 -13.74
N VAL A 23 4.00 -0.80 -14.68
CA VAL A 23 5.02 -0.50 -15.71
C VAL A 23 6.20 0.27 -15.12
N HIS A 24 5.97 1.13 -14.11
CA HIS A 24 7.05 1.92 -13.49
C HIS A 24 7.92 1.13 -12.51
N LEU A 25 7.34 0.22 -11.73
CA LEU A 25 8.03 -0.61 -10.72
C LEU A 25 9.26 -1.39 -11.23
N PRO A 26 9.31 -1.96 -12.45
CA PRO A 26 10.53 -2.58 -13.00
C PRO A 26 11.64 -1.58 -13.30
N VAL A 27 11.30 -0.33 -13.62
CA VAL A 27 12.28 0.70 -14.04
C VAL A 27 12.83 1.48 -12.85
N CYS A 28 12.11 1.51 -11.72
CA CYS A 28 12.50 2.26 -10.54
C CYS A 28 12.63 1.37 -9.29
N SER A 29 13.87 1.02 -8.94
CA SER A 29 14.20 0.27 -7.72
C SER A 29 13.79 1.01 -6.45
N GLY A 30 13.87 2.35 -6.44
CA GLY A 30 13.45 3.19 -5.31
C GLY A 30 11.96 3.04 -5.00
N CYS A 31 11.09 3.09 -6.02
CA CYS A 31 9.66 2.87 -5.84
C CYS A 31 9.33 1.45 -5.35
N ARG A 32 10.10 0.45 -5.77
CA ARG A 32 9.94 -0.93 -5.32
C ARG A 32 10.31 -1.10 -3.84
N ALA A 33 11.45 -0.56 -3.43
CA ALA A 33 11.90 -0.59 -2.04
C ALA A 33 10.94 0.19 -1.13
N TYR A 34 10.53 1.39 -1.55
CA TYR A 34 9.58 2.22 -0.83
C TYR A 34 8.24 1.52 -0.58
N ARG A 35 7.72 0.82 -1.59
CA ARG A 35 6.46 0.07 -1.48
C ARG A 35 6.54 -1.06 -0.44
N GLY A 36 7.69 -1.73 -0.35
CA GLY A 36 7.95 -2.72 0.70
C GLY A 36 8.06 -2.11 2.10
N GLN A 37 8.79 -0.99 2.23
CA GLN A 37 8.96 -0.29 3.50
C GLN A 37 7.63 0.20 4.07
N ILE A 38 6.75 0.81 3.26
CA ILE A 38 5.44 1.23 3.75
C ILE A 38 4.54 0.05 4.08
N ALA A 39 4.57 -1.03 3.30
CA ALA A 39 3.78 -2.21 3.63
C ALA A 39 4.15 -2.75 5.02
N LEU A 40 5.46 -2.83 5.32
CA LEU A 40 5.95 -3.20 6.64
C LEU A 40 5.46 -2.25 7.74
N LEU A 41 5.63 -0.94 7.54
CA LEU A 41 5.21 0.09 8.51
C LEU A 41 3.71 0.01 8.81
N ARG A 42 2.88 -0.28 7.80
CA ARG A 42 1.44 -0.43 7.98
C ARG A 42 1.05 -1.71 8.69
N THR A 43 1.70 -2.83 8.38
CA THR A 43 1.49 -4.07 9.13
C THR A 43 1.87 -3.86 10.59
N ALA A 44 3.03 -3.23 10.85
CA ALA A 44 3.46 -2.90 12.21
C ALA A 44 2.49 -1.93 12.91
N ALA A 45 1.99 -0.90 12.21
CA ALA A 45 1.02 0.04 12.76
C ALA A 45 -0.32 -0.64 13.12
N LYS A 46 -0.80 -1.58 12.29
CA LYS A 46 -2.02 -2.36 12.59
C LYS A 46 -1.85 -3.22 13.83
N VAL A 47 -0.72 -3.91 13.96
CA VAL A 47 -0.37 -4.70 15.14
C VAL A 47 -0.25 -3.80 16.37
N ALA A 48 0.44 -2.66 16.25
CA ALA A 48 0.60 -1.70 17.34
C ALA A 48 -0.71 -1.03 17.79
N ALA A 49 -1.67 -0.87 16.87
CA ALA A 49 -3.01 -0.35 17.17
C ALA A 49 -3.90 -1.36 17.91
N GLY A 50 -3.42 -2.58 18.18
CA GLY A 50 -4.21 -3.62 18.84
C GLY A 50 -5.34 -4.18 17.97
N GLN A 51 -5.30 -3.94 16.65
CA GLN A 51 -6.24 -4.54 15.72
C GLN A 51 -5.80 -6.00 15.46
N GLU A 52 -6.22 -6.90 16.35
CA GLU A 52 -6.21 -8.33 16.06
C GLU A 52 -7.00 -8.55 14.74
N PRO A 53 -6.51 -9.37 13.79
CA PRO A 53 -7.20 -9.62 12.53
C PRO A 53 -8.45 -10.48 12.79
N GLY A 54 -9.56 -9.87 13.19
CA GLY A 54 -10.80 -10.60 13.47
C GLY A 54 -11.89 -9.86 14.24
N SER A 55 -12.04 -8.55 14.10
CA SER A 55 -13.30 -7.89 14.51
C SER A 55 -14.13 -7.66 13.26
N GLU A 56 -14.82 -8.72 12.84
CA GLU A 56 -16.02 -8.63 12.02
C GLU A 56 -17.01 -7.71 12.73
N GLU A 57 -17.26 -6.57 12.09
CA GLU A 57 -18.30 -5.63 12.44
C GLU A 57 -19.65 -6.28 12.07
N GLU A 58 -20.35 -6.79 13.09
CA GLU A 58 -21.76 -7.14 13.01
C GLU A 58 -22.59 -5.85 12.96
N SER A 59 -23.31 -5.63 11.86
CA SER A 59 -24.43 -4.70 11.73
C SER A 59 -25.37 -5.15 10.62
#